data_AF-A0A350TIW5-F1
#
_entry.id   AF-A0A350TIW5-F1
#
_cell.length_a   1.000
_cell.length_b   1.000
_cell.length_c   1.000
_cell.angle_alpha   90.00
_cell.angle_beta   90.00
_cell.angle_gamma   90.00
#
_symmetry.space_group_name_H-M   'P 1'
#
loop_
_entity.id
_entity.type
_entity.pdbx_description
1 polymer ?
#
loop_
_entity_poly.entity_id
_entity_poly.type
_entity_poly.pdbx_seq_one_letter_code
_entity_poly.pdbx_strand_id
1 'polypeptide(L)'
;MKCDEIFAALAMLEKERGIPQSFMMGKIIQALTTAYKRDHEGVEYVVVDVDEEKKDLKMYVQKEIVEEVENPASQISLEDAKRISAKNELGGMVNFPVESVEFGRIAAGNGKQVIIQGLREAEHGMIYDEWGSKQHEILTGTVSRIDPRSGNVMLRIGTGAEATDAVLTMNEQVPGEELHEGQMVKVYLVEVRRSTRGPQVLISRTHPGLVKRLFELEVPEIYDGTV
;
A
#
# COMPACT_ATOMS: atom_id res chain seq x y z
N MET A 1 -11.31 -20.06 -11.37
CA MET A 1 -11.77 -18.69 -11.13
C MET A 1 -11.94 -18.06 -12.50
N LYS A 2 -13.14 -17.63 -12.89
CA LYS A 2 -13.30 -16.97 -14.19
C LYS A 2 -12.72 -15.57 -14.04
N CYS A 3 -11.83 -15.14 -14.94
CA CYS A 3 -11.19 -13.81 -14.84
C CYS A 3 -12.22 -12.69 -14.68
N ASP A 4 -13.41 -12.83 -15.29
CA ASP A 4 -14.56 -11.95 -15.12
C ASP A 4 -14.95 -11.66 -13.66
N GLU A 5 -14.85 -12.66 -12.78
CA GLU A 5 -15.20 -12.51 -11.35
C GLU A 5 -14.19 -11.61 -10.62
N ILE A 6 -12.91 -11.66 -11.02
CA ILE A 6 -11.85 -10.80 -10.46
C ILE A 6 -12.15 -9.35 -10.84
N PHE A 7 -12.35 -9.08 -12.14
CA PHE A 7 -12.62 -7.73 -12.62
C PHE A 7 -13.91 -7.16 -12.03
N ALA A 8 -14.97 -7.97 -11.90
CA ALA A 8 -16.20 -7.55 -11.25
C ALA A 8 -15.99 -7.20 -9.76
N ALA A 9 -15.21 -8.02 -9.04
CA ALA A 9 -14.89 -7.75 -7.63
C ALA A 9 -14.03 -6.48 -7.47
N LEU A 10 -13.05 -6.26 -8.36
CA LEU A 10 -12.23 -5.05 -8.34
C LEU A 10 -13.05 -3.79 -8.62
N ALA A 11 -13.95 -3.83 -9.60
CA ALA A 11 -14.85 -2.70 -9.90
C ALA A 11 -15.79 -2.40 -8.73
N MET A 12 -16.25 -3.42 -8.00
CA MET A 12 -17.05 -3.24 -6.79
C MET A 12 -16.23 -2.58 -5.68
N LEU A 13 -14.99 -3.00 -5.47
CA LEU A 13 -14.08 -2.41 -4.49
C LEU A 13 -13.78 -0.94 -4.77
N GLU A 14 -13.58 -0.58 -6.05
CA GLU A 14 -13.38 0.81 -6.45
C GLU A 14 -14.60 1.67 -6.10
N LYS A 15 -15.80 1.16 -6.36
CA LYS A 15 -17.05 1.87 -6.06
C LYS A 15 -17.33 2.01 -4.57
N GLU A 16 -17.03 0.97 -3.78
CA GLU A 16 -17.36 0.96 -2.34
C GLU A 16 -16.31 1.64 -1.47
N ARG A 17 -15.03 1.52 -1.83
CA ARG A 17 -13.91 1.97 -0.99
C ARG A 17 -13.02 3.02 -1.64
N GLY A 18 -13.30 3.42 -2.88
CA GLY A 18 -12.51 4.44 -3.59
C GLY A 18 -11.12 3.98 -3.99
N ILE A 19 -10.86 2.66 -4.01
CA ILE A 19 -9.54 2.10 -4.33
C ILE A 19 -9.45 1.85 -5.83
N PRO A 20 -8.51 2.46 -6.56
CA PRO A 20 -8.41 2.31 -8.00
C PRO A 20 -8.20 0.84 -8.42
N GLN A 21 -8.96 0.37 -9.41
CA GLN A 21 -8.78 -0.98 -9.96
C GLN A 21 -7.34 -1.22 -10.44
N SER A 22 -6.71 -0.23 -11.06
CA SER A 22 -5.33 -0.30 -11.56
C SER A 22 -4.31 -0.58 -10.45
N PHE A 23 -4.50 0.01 -9.27
CA PHE A 23 -3.65 -0.24 -8.11
C PHE A 23 -3.74 -1.70 -7.66
N MET A 24 -4.97 -2.20 -7.49
CA MET A 24 -5.20 -3.58 -7.07
C MET A 24 -4.73 -4.59 -8.12
N MET A 25 -4.94 -4.30 -9.40
CA MET A 25 -4.45 -5.13 -10.50
C MET A 25 -2.92 -5.20 -10.48
N GLY A 26 -2.22 -4.08 -10.27
CA GLY A 26 -0.77 -4.05 -10.10
C GLY A 26 -0.29 -4.97 -8.96
N LYS A 27 -0.99 -4.98 -7.83
CA LYS A 27 -0.67 -5.88 -6.69
C LYS A 27 -0.88 -7.35 -7.04
N ILE A 28 -1.96 -7.66 -7.75
CA ILE A 28 -2.24 -9.02 -8.25
C ILE A 28 -1.13 -9.46 -9.20
N ILE A 29 -0.75 -8.63 -10.19
CA ILE A 29 0.35 -8.92 -11.12
C ILE A 29 1.66 -9.18 -10.38
N GLN A 30 2.02 -8.32 -9.42
CA GLN A 30 3.25 -8.45 -8.64
C GLN A 30 3.26 -9.77 -7.86
N ALA A 31 2.14 -10.13 -7.22
CA ALA A 31 2.06 -11.35 -6.45
C ALA A 31 2.06 -12.60 -7.32
N LEU A 32 1.36 -12.59 -8.45
CA LEU A 32 1.39 -13.69 -9.42
C LEU A 32 2.80 -13.90 -9.97
N THR A 33 3.49 -12.82 -10.32
CA THR A 33 4.89 -12.84 -10.77
C THR A 33 5.81 -13.43 -9.69
N THR A 34 5.67 -12.96 -8.44
CA THR A 34 6.49 -13.42 -7.31
C THR A 34 6.23 -14.90 -7.00
N ALA A 35 4.97 -15.32 -7.03
CA ALA A 35 4.60 -16.71 -6.79
C ALA A 35 5.13 -17.62 -7.90
N TYR A 36 5.04 -17.21 -9.15
CA TYR A 36 5.57 -17.98 -10.28
C TYR A 36 7.09 -18.17 -10.17
N LYS A 37 7.85 -17.09 -9.90
CA LYS A 37 9.31 -17.15 -9.70
C LYS A 37 9.72 -18.03 -8.52
N ARG A 38 8.90 -18.11 -7.47
CA ARG A 38 9.16 -18.97 -6.31
C ARG A 38 8.93 -20.44 -6.62
N ASP A 39 7.91 -20.74 -7.43
CA ASP A 39 7.55 -22.11 -7.78
C ASP A 39 8.45 -22.67 -8.91
N HIS A 40 9.18 -21.81 -9.63
CA HIS A 40 10.07 -22.19 -10.73
C HIS A 40 11.50 -21.64 -10.53
N GLU A 41 12.43 -22.54 -10.23
CA GLU A 41 13.84 -22.20 -10.09
C GLU A 41 14.44 -21.70 -11.42
N GLY A 42 15.31 -20.69 -11.34
CA GLY A 42 16.01 -20.12 -12.49
C GLY A 42 15.17 -19.17 -13.35
N VAL A 43 13.89 -18.96 -13.07
CA VAL A 43 13.06 -17.98 -13.81
C VAL A 43 13.28 -16.57 -13.27
N GLU A 44 13.81 -15.68 -14.11
CA GLU A 44 14.12 -14.31 -13.73
C GLU A 44 13.07 -13.29 -14.19
N TYR A 45 12.57 -13.42 -15.42
CA TYR A 45 11.68 -12.45 -16.03
C TYR A 45 10.31 -13.05 -16.30
N VAL A 46 9.29 -12.48 -15.66
CA VAL A 46 7.89 -12.88 -15.83
C VAL A 46 7.08 -11.62 -16.02
N VAL A 47 6.23 -11.63 -17.03
CA VAL A 47 5.32 -10.53 -17.36
C VAL A 47 3.91 -11.07 -17.33
N VAL A 48 3.02 -10.32 -16.68
CA VAL A 48 1.58 -10.58 -16.75
C VAL A 48 0.96 -9.47 -17.56
N ASP A 49 0.42 -9.82 -18.72
CA ASP A 49 -0.34 -8.96 -19.59
C ASP A 49 -1.82 -9.00 -19.19
N VAL A 50 -2.45 -7.82 -19.18
CA VAL A 50 -3.83 -7.64 -18.74
C VAL A 50 -4.59 -6.93 -19.83
N ASP A 51 -5.53 -7.64 -20.45
CA ASP A 51 -6.47 -7.07 -21.42
C ASP A 51 -7.74 -6.68 -20.65
N GLU A 52 -7.86 -5.40 -20.29
CA GLU A 52 -9.00 -4.89 -19.51
C GLU A 52 -10.32 -4.95 -20.27
N GLU A 53 -10.29 -4.80 -21.61
CA GLU A 53 -11.50 -4.87 -22.44
C GLU A 53 -12.05 -6.29 -22.51
N LYS A 54 -11.15 -7.27 -22.73
CA LYS A 54 -11.51 -8.69 -22.79
C LYS A 54 -11.59 -9.35 -21.42
N LYS A 55 -11.20 -8.63 -20.36
CA LYS A 55 -11.09 -9.13 -18.98
C LYS A 55 -10.24 -10.39 -18.90
N ASP A 56 -9.14 -10.40 -19.65
CA ASP A 56 -8.26 -11.55 -19.79
C ASP A 56 -6.88 -11.25 -19.18
N LEU A 57 -6.26 -12.29 -18.60
CA LEU A 57 -4.97 -12.22 -17.94
C LEU A 57 -4.07 -13.30 -18.51
N LYS A 58 -2.93 -12.89 -19.08
CA LYS A 58 -1.97 -13.82 -19.67
C LYS A 58 -0.60 -13.63 -19.03
N MET A 59 0.02 -14.73 -18.66
CA MET A 59 1.36 -14.72 -18.10
C MET A 59 2.36 -15.23 -19.13
N TYR A 60 3.50 -14.57 -19.20
CA TYR A 60 4.61 -14.90 -20.08
C TYR A 60 5.91 -14.96 -19.29
N VAL A 61 6.72 -15.98 -19.54
CA VAL A 61 8.12 -16.02 -19.12
C VAL A 61 8.94 -15.40 -20.23
N GLN A 62 9.76 -14.39 -19.91
CA GLN A 62 10.66 -13.80 -20.89
C GLN A 62 12.01 -14.51 -20.79
N LYS A 63 12.50 -14.99 -21.94
CA LYS A 63 13.84 -15.56 -22.06
C LYS A 63 14.74 -14.62 -22.84
N GLU A 64 15.92 -14.36 -22.31
CA GLU A 64 16.95 -13.56 -22.95
C GLU A 64 17.64 -14.34 -24.05
N ILE A 65 17.85 -13.71 -25.20
CA ILE A 65 18.52 -14.32 -26.35
C ILE A 65 20.03 -14.18 -26.18
N VAL A 66 20.70 -15.31 -25.96
CA VAL A 66 22.14 -15.39 -25.70
C VAL A 66 22.84 -16.31 -26.71
N GLU A 67 24.17 -16.19 -26.82
CA GLU A 67 24.98 -17.09 -27.63
C GLU A 67 25.14 -18.45 -26.94
N GLU A 68 25.54 -18.44 -25.67
CA GLU A 68 25.69 -19.63 -24.83
C GLU A 68 24.64 -19.61 -23.71
N VAL A 69 23.84 -20.67 -23.63
CA VAL A 69 22.77 -20.80 -22.63
C VAL A 69 23.36 -21.37 -21.34
N GLU A 70 23.43 -20.53 -20.30
CA GLU A 70 23.82 -20.94 -18.95
C GLU A 70 22.61 -21.38 -18.12
N ASN A 71 21.48 -20.67 -18.28
CA ASN A 71 20.23 -20.94 -17.57
C ASN A 71 19.06 -21.15 -18.55
N PRO A 72 18.70 -22.40 -18.88
CA PRO A 72 17.60 -22.69 -19.80
C PRO A 72 16.22 -22.15 -19.37
N ALA A 73 16.03 -21.81 -18.09
CA ALA A 73 14.78 -21.25 -17.60
C ALA A 73 14.62 -19.76 -17.96
N SER A 74 15.71 -18.99 -17.98
CA SER A 74 15.72 -17.55 -18.29
C SER A 74 16.38 -17.18 -19.62
N GLN A 75 17.01 -18.12 -20.31
CA GLN A 75 17.76 -17.87 -21.54
C GLN A 75 17.35 -18.81 -22.69
N ILE A 76 17.58 -18.34 -23.92
CA ILE A 76 17.37 -19.10 -25.15
C ILE A 76 18.50 -18.81 -26.15
N SER A 77 18.91 -19.82 -26.91
CA SER A 77 19.92 -19.66 -27.96
C SER A 77 19.40 -18.76 -29.09
N LEU A 78 20.30 -18.03 -29.76
CA LEU A 78 19.94 -17.26 -30.96
C LEU A 78 19.29 -18.13 -32.05
N GLU A 79 19.75 -19.36 -32.21
CA GLU A 79 19.18 -20.30 -33.19
C GLU A 79 17.72 -20.62 -32.88
N ASP A 80 17.41 -20.98 -31.63
CA ASP A 80 16.05 -21.32 -31.22
C ASP A 80 15.14 -20.08 -31.19
N ALA A 81 15.68 -18.93 -30.79
CA ALA A 81 14.96 -17.67 -30.87
C ALA A 81 14.57 -17.33 -32.31
N LYS A 82 15.48 -17.52 -33.28
CA LYS A 82 15.21 -17.28 -34.71
C LYS A 82 14.20 -18.25 -35.30
N ARG A 83 14.05 -19.47 -34.76
CA ARG A 83 12.99 -20.41 -35.16
C ARG A 83 11.60 -19.91 -34.80
N ILE A 84 11.46 -19.16 -33.71
CA ILE A 84 10.18 -18.57 -33.28
C ILE A 84 9.86 -17.33 -34.13
N SER A 85 10.84 -16.45 -34.32
CA SER A 85 10.71 -15.26 -35.17
C SER A 85 12.05 -14.87 -35.75
N ALA A 86 12.10 -14.71 -37.08
CA ALA A 86 13.32 -14.32 -37.79
C ALA A 86 13.83 -12.90 -37.42
N LYS A 87 13.03 -12.10 -36.73
CA LYS A 87 13.38 -10.74 -36.26
C LYS A 87 14.12 -10.72 -34.92
N ASN A 88 14.31 -11.87 -34.30
CA ASN A 88 14.95 -11.97 -32.99
C ASN A 88 16.48 -11.78 -33.11
N GLU A 89 17.03 -10.93 -32.24
CA GLU A 89 18.44 -10.53 -32.21
C GLU A 89 19.05 -10.84 -30.84
N LEU A 90 20.39 -10.99 -30.79
CA LEU A 90 21.12 -11.20 -29.54
C LEU A 90 20.88 -10.06 -28.55
N GLY A 91 20.71 -10.40 -27.27
CA GLY A 91 20.35 -9.48 -26.20
C GLY A 91 18.87 -9.08 -26.17
N GLY A 92 18.05 -9.59 -27.10
CA GLY A 92 16.59 -9.40 -27.08
C GLY A 92 15.88 -10.34 -26.09
N MET A 93 14.56 -10.18 -25.97
CA MET A 93 13.70 -11.00 -25.12
C MET A 93 12.63 -11.72 -25.94
N VAL A 94 12.39 -13.00 -25.65
CA VAL A 94 11.31 -13.80 -26.24
C VAL A 94 10.30 -14.19 -25.18
N ASN A 95 9.02 -13.93 -25.45
CA ASN A 95 7.92 -14.25 -24.54
C ASN A 95 7.43 -15.68 -24.77
N PHE A 96 7.46 -16.51 -23.73
CA PHE A 96 6.89 -17.85 -23.71
C PHE A 96 5.60 -17.85 -22.88
N PRO A 97 4.43 -18.19 -23.44
CA PRO A 97 3.18 -18.20 -22.70
C PRO A 97 3.19 -19.29 -21.64
N VAL A 98 2.73 -18.96 -20.43
CA VAL A 98 2.50 -19.91 -19.34
C VAL A 98 1.14 -20.60 -19.54
N GLU A 99 1.07 -21.89 -19.21
CA GLU A 99 -0.17 -22.66 -19.33
C GLU A 99 -1.27 -22.15 -18.39
N SER A 100 -2.52 -22.12 -18.88
CA SER A 100 -3.66 -21.57 -18.15
C SER A 100 -4.01 -22.32 -16.86
N VAL A 101 -3.73 -23.63 -16.82
CA VAL A 101 -3.98 -24.48 -15.64
C VAL A 101 -3.05 -24.11 -14.49
N GLU A 102 -1.76 -23.95 -14.79
CA GLU A 102 -0.75 -23.55 -13.83
C GLU A 102 -1.02 -22.15 -13.29
N PHE A 103 -1.31 -21.21 -14.19
CA PHE A 103 -1.72 -19.85 -13.83
C PHE A 103 -2.93 -19.84 -12.88
N GLY A 104 -3.96 -20.62 -13.19
CA GLY A 104 -5.16 -20.73 -12.38
C GLY A 104 -4.90 -21.24 -10.96
N ARG A 105 -3.99 -22.21 -10.80
CA ARG A 105 -3.57 -22.75 -9.50
C ARG A 105 -2.89 -21.68 -8.63
N ILE A 106 -1.94 -20.95 -9.22
CA ILE A 106 -1.19 -19.90 -8.54
C ILE A 106 -2.11 -18.73 -8.13
N ALA A 107 -3.03 -18.36 -9.03
CA ALA A 107 -4.03 -17.32 -8.78
C ALA A 107 -5.02 -17.70 -7.66
N ALA A 108 -5.51 -18.95 -7.66
CA ALA A 108 -6.42 -19.43 -6.62
C ALA A 108 -5.76 -19.49 -5.23
N GLY A 109 -4.49 -19.88 -5.15
CA GLY A 109 -3.76 -20.03 -3.88
C GLY A 109 -3.38 -18.69 -3.24
N ASN A 110 -2.90 -17.72 -4.03
CA ASN A 110 -2.37 -16.46 -3.50
C ASN A 110 -3.35 -15.28 -3.60
N GLY A 111 -4.35 -15.34 -4.50
CA GLY A 111 -5.20 -14.19 -4.83
C GLY A 111 -5.90 -13.56 -3.62
N LYS A 112 -6.47 -14.36 -2.72
CA LYS A 112 -7.17 -13.84 -1.53
C LYS A 112 -6.26 -13.02 -0.62
N GLN A 113 -5.07 -13.53 -0.32
CA GLN A 113 -4.15 -12.86 0.60
C GLN A 113 -3.62 -11.56 0.00
N VAL A 114 -3.36 -11.57 -1.31
CA VAL A 114 -2.88 -10.40 -2.06
C VAL A 114 -3.94 -9.32 -2.11
N ILE A 115 -5.21 -9.68 -2.32
CA ILE A 115 -6.32 -8.73 -2.28
C ILE A 115 -6.43 -8.10 -0.88
N ILE A 116 -6.38 -8.91 0.19
CA ILE A 116 -6.47 -8.38 1.57
C ILE A 116 -5.29 -7.45 1.88
N GLN A 117 -4.08 -7.80 1.44
CA GLN A 117 -2.89 -6.97 1.64
C GLN A 117 -2.95 -5.67 0.83
N GLY A 118 -3.30 -5.77 -0.46
CA GLY A 118 -3.49 -4.61 -1.33
C GLY A 118 -4.56 -3.67 -0.80
N LEU A 119 -5.66 -4.21 -0.27
CA LEU A 119 -6.72 -3.41 0.36
C LEU A 119 -6.17 -2.60 1.55
N ARG A 120 -5.44 -3.26 2.47
CA ARG A 120 -4.83 -2.57 3.62
C ARG A 120 -3.82 -1.52 3.18
N GLU A 121 -3.01 -1.81 2.17
CA GLU A 121 -2.02 -0.87 1.64
C GLU A 121 -2.66 0.35 1.00
N ALA A 122 -3.76 0.17 0.26
CA ALA A 122 -4.52 1.27 -0.32
C ALA A 122 -5.15 2.14 0.78
N GLU A 123 -5.81 1.52 1.76
CA GLU A 123 -6.38 2.23 2.93
C GLU A 123 -5.30 3.01 3.68
N HIS A 124 -4.14 2.39 3.91
CA HIS A 124 -2.97 3.05 4.51
C HIS A 124 -2.45 4.23 3.70
N GLY A 125 -2.43 4.13 2.36
CA GLY A 125 -2.05 5.22 1.47
C GLY A 125 -3.03 6.40 1.56
N MET A 126 -4.33 6.11 1.52
CA MET A 126 -5.37 7.13 1.62
C MET A 126 -5.30 7.87 2.96
N ILE A 127 -5.12 7.15 4.08
CA ILE A 127 -4.93 7.74 5.41
C ILE A 127 -3.68 8.62 5.42
N TYR A 128 -2.56 8.16 4.84
CA TYR A 128 -1.34 8.95 4.77
C TYR A 128 -1.56 10.29 4.02
N ASP A 129 -2.24 10.23 2.87
CA ASP A 129 -2.49 11.42 2.05
C ASP A 129 -3.47 12.38 2.74
N GLU A 130 -4.52 11.84 3.38
CA GLU A 130 -5.50 12.64 4.13
C GLU A 130 -4.84 13.37 5.31
N TRP A 131 -4.14 12.66 6.19
CA TRP A 131 -3.53 13.27 7.37
C TRP A 131 -2.27 14.06 7.04
N GLY A 132 -1.58 13.74 5.95
CA GLY A 132 -0.47 14.54 5.43
C GLY A 132 -0.91 15.98 5.13
N SER A 133 -2.10 16.17 4.58
CA SER A 133 -2.65 17.51 4.33
C SER A 133 -2.98 18.30 5.60
N LYS A 134 -3.23 17.61 6.72
CA LYS A 134 -3.60 18.17 8.03
C LYS A 134 -2.39 18.37 8.96
N GLN A 135 -1.17 18.19 8.46
CA GLN A 135 0.04 18.42 9.25
C GLN A 135 0.04 19.86 9.82
N HIS A 136 0.46 19.99 11.08
CA HIS A 136 0.50 21.26 11.80
C HIS A 136 -0.87 21.85 12.21
N GLU A 137 -1.91 21.02 12.23
CA GLU A 137 -3.23 21.36 12.76
C GLU A 137 -3.48 20.77 14.16
N ILE A 138 -4.52 21.28 14.83
CA ILE A 138 -5.05 20.69 16.06
C ILE A 138 -6.08 19.63 15.69
N LEU A 139 -5.89 18.44 16.25
CA LEU A 139 -6.81 17.33 16.15
C LEU A 139 -7.43 17.06 17.52
N THR A 140 -8.67 16.57 17.52
CA THR A 140 -9.30 16.04 18.74
C THR A 140 -9.38 14.53 18.61
N GLY A 141 -8.83 13.82 19.60
CA GLY A 141 -8.84 12.37 19.63
C GLY A 141 -9.23 11.84 21.01
N THR A 142 -9.70 10.61 21.03
CA THR A 142 -10.03 9.88 22.27
C THR A 142 -8.89 8.96 22.62
N VAL A 143 -8.38 9.01 23.85
CA VAL A 143 -7.37 8.08 24.33
C VAL A 143 -7.94 6.66 24.24
N SER A 144 -7.37 5.84 23.37
CA SER A 144 -7.82 4.47 23.14
C SER A 144 -7.11 3.49 24.06
N ARG A 145 -5.82 3.71 24.29
CA ARG A 145 -4.98 2.83 25.10
C ARG A 145 -3.74 3.55 25.59
N ILE A 146 -3.27 3.17 26.77
CA ILE A 146 -1.96 3.59 27.29
C ILE A 146 -1.06 2.35 27.36
N ASP A 147 0.12 2.41 26.74
CA ASP A 147 1.09 1.32 26.79
C ASP A 147 1.81 1.32 28.15
N PRO A 148 1.62 0.30 29.01
CA PRO A 148 2.21 0.27 30.34
C PRO A 148 3.73 0.12 30.34
N ARG A 149 4.35 -0.31 29.23
CA ARG A 149 5.82 -0.47 29.14
C ARG A 149 6.51 0.79 28.68
N SER A 150 5.98 1.42 27.64
CA SER A 150 6.60 2.60 27.02
C SER A 150 6.07 3.92 27.56
N GLY A 151 4.91 3.93 28.22
CA GLY A 151 4.20 5.15 28.59
C GLY A 151 3.57 5.87 27.39
N ASN A 152 3.66 5.30 26.18
CA ASN A 152 3.07 5.91 24.99
C ASN A 152 1.55 5.82 25.05
N VAL A 153 0.89 6.91 24.69
CA VAL A 153 -0.56 6.99 24.64
C VAL A 153 -1.01 6.87 23.19
N MET A 154 -1.91 5.95 22.92
CA MET A 154 -2.57 5.80 21.64
C MET A 154 -3.88 6.60 21.70
N LEU A 155 -4.08 7.48 20.73
CA LEU A 155 -5.29 8.25 20.55
C LEU A 155 -5.97 7.81 19.27
N ARG A 156 -7.28 7.63 19.31
CA ARG A 156 -8.12 7.42 18.15
C ARG A 156 -8.66 8.77 17.68
N ILE A 157 -8.26 9.21 16.50
CA ILE A 157 -8.68 10.48 15.90
C ILE A 157 -9.77 10.19 14.85
N GLY A 158 -10.88 10.94 14.89
CA GLY A 158 -12.05 10.73 14.02
C GLY A 158 -13.07 9.73 14.59
N THR A 159 -14.11 9.43 13.82
CA THR A 159 -15.24 8.58 14.24
C THR A 159 -15.48 7.43 13.28
N GLY A 160 -15.85 6.26 13.80
CA GLY A 160 -16.26 5.11 12.98
C GLY A 160 -15.12 4.45 12.20
N ALA A 161 -15.36 4.15 10.93
CA ALA A 161 -14.46 3.43 10.03
C ALA A 161 -13.28 4.29 9.51
N GLU A 162 -13.40 5.61 9.57
CA GLU A 162 -12.36 6.57 9.16
C GLU A 162 -11.41 6.93 10.31
N ALA A 163 -11.67 6.38 11.50
CA ALA A 163 -10.88 6.68 12.66
C ALA A 163 -9.46 6.12 12.52
N THR A 164 -8.47 6.98 12.75
CA THR A 164 -7.05 6.66 12.61
C THR A 164 -6.37 6.67 13.97
N ASP A 165 -5.49 5.70 14.19
CA ASP A 165 -4.68 5.64 15.41
C ASP A 165 -3.49 6.59 15.30
N ALA A 166 -3.35 7.45 16.30
CA ALA A 166 -2.25 8.37 16.49
C ALA A 166 -1.47 8.03 17.75
N VAL A 167 -0.16 8.30 17.73
CA VAL A 167 0.72 8.02 18.86
C VAL A 167 1.21 9.31 19.50
N LEU A 168 0.98 9.42 20.79
CA LEU A 168 1.54 10.44 21.66
C LEU A 168 2.66 9.82 22.48
N THR A 169 3.90 10.06 22.07
CA THR A 169 5.07 9.50 22.76
C THR A 169 5.29 10.16 24.12
N MET A 170 5.96 9.48 25.04
CA MET A 170 6.23 10.00 26.38
C MET A 170 6.89 11.40 26.38
N ASN A 171 7.79 11.66 25.43
CA ASN A 171 8.49 12.96 25.32
C ASN A 171 7.60 14.10 24.81
N GLU A 172 6.49 13.75 24.16
CA GLU A 172 5.53 14.69 23.57
C GLU A 172 4.32 14.93 24.49
N GLN A 173 4.30 14.30 25.67
CA GLN A 173 3.30 14.48 26.72
C GLN A 173 3.67 15.66 27.63
N VAL A 174 2.66 16.38 28.13
CA VAL A 174 2.89 17.47 29.07
C VAL A 174 3.35 16.90 30.41
N PRO A 175 4.48 17.35 30.98
CA PRO A 175 4.94 16.88 32.27
C PRO A 175 3.88 17.09 33.36
N GLY A 176 3.50 16.00 34.05
CA GLY A 176 2.50 16.02 35.12
C GLY A 176 1.04 15.93 34.67
N GLU A 177 0.76 15.86 33.37
CA GLU A 177 -0.58 15.58 32.87
C GLU A 177 -0.89 14.07 32.96
N GLU A 178 -2.01 13.72 33.59
CA GLU A 178 -2.51 12.35 33.63
C GLU A 178 -3.61 12.16 32.58
N LEU A 179 -3.32 11.30 31.60
CA LEU A 179 -4.28 10.90 30.56
C LEU A 179 -4.94 9.58 30.96
N HIS A 180 -6.25 9.47 30.67
CA HIS A 180 -7.05 8.27 30.98
C HIS A 180 -7.66 7.70 29.71
N GLU A 181 -7.81 6.36 29.65
CA GLU A 181 -8.53 5.71 28.57
C GLU A 181 -9.98 6.23 28.48
N GLY A 182 -10.44 6.56 27.27
CA GLY A 182 -11.73 7.19 27.00
C GLY A 182 -11.74 8.71 27.11
N GLN A 183 -10.67 9.35 27.60
CA GLN A 183 -10.58 10.81 27.67
C GLN A 183 -10.45 11.42 26.28
N MET A 184 -11.22 12.49 26.01
CA MET A 184 -11.03 13.30 24.79
C MET A 184 -9.98 14.38 25.03
N VAL A 185 -9.04 14.50 24.10
CA VAL A 185 -7.88 15.36 24.23
C VAL A 185 -7.59 16.04 22.89
N LYS A 186 -7.29 17.35 22.95
CA LYS A 186 -6.78 18.11 21.79
C LYS A 186 -5.27 17.91 21.67
N VAL A 187 -4.78 17.61 20.48
CA VAL A 187 -3.36 17.34 20.22
C VAL A 187 -2.92 18.02 18.94
N TYR A 188 -1.64 18.32 18.83
CA TYR A 188 -1.05 18.91 17.63
C TYR A 188 -0.47 17.81 16.74
N LEU A 189 -0.84 17.80 15.45
CA LEU A 189 -0.28 16.87 14.48
C LEU A 189 1.12 17.34 14.05
N VAL A 190 2.15 16.65 14.51
CA VAL A 190 3.55 16.94 14.17
C VAL A 190 3.84 16.44 12.76
N GLU A 191 3.61 15.15 12.52
CA GLU A 191 3.87 14.54 11.22
C GLU A 191 3.15 13.21 11.05
N VAL A 192 3.07 12.76 9.81
CA VAL A 192 2.58 11.43 9.46
C VAL A 192 3.74 10.65 8.86
N ARG A 193 4.11 9.53 9.48
CA ARG A 193 5.21 8.67 9.01
C ARG A 193 4.66 7.38 8.42
N ARG A 194 5.31 6.86 7.39
CA ARG A 194 5.04 5.50 6.89
C ARG A 194 5.77 4.50 7.77
N SER A 195 5.03 3.59 8.41
CA SER A 195 5.62 2.48 9.19
C SER A 195 5.29 1.13 8.56
N THR A 196 6.00 0.08 8.98
CA THR A 196 5.73 -1.31 8.55
C THR A 196 4.37 -1.83 8.97
N ARG A 197 3.71 -1.19 9.94
CA ARG A 197 2.35 -1.55 10.39
C ARG A 197 1.27 -0.62 9.83
N GLY A 198 1.62 0.35 9.00
CA GLY A 198 0.73 1.37 8.46
C GLY A 198 1.19 2.80 8.75
N PRO A 199 0.46 3.81 8.27
CA PRO A 199 0.74 5.21 8.57
C PRO A 199 0.63 5.42 10.08
N GLN A 200 1.62 6.07 10.65
CA GLN A 200 1.65 6.45 12.05
C GLN A 200 1.54 7.97 12.14
N VAL A 201 0.44 8.42 12.71
CA VAL A 201 0.16 9.84 12.96
C VAL A 201 0.86 10.21 14.27
N LEU A 202 1.94 10.98 14.20
CA LEU A 202 2.69 11.43 15.36
C LEU A 202 2.11 12.75 15.86
N ILE A 203 1.67 12.73 17.11
CA ILE A 203 1.01 13.86 17.75
C ILE A 203 1.79 14.34 18.97
N SER A 204 1.58 15.60 19.32
CA SER A 204 2.23 16.26 20.44
C SER A 204 1.28 17.11 21.27
N ARG A 205 1.57 17.19 22.56
CA ARG A 205 0.95 18.14 23.49
C ARG A 205 1.92 19.17 24.07
N THR A 206 3.22 19.02 23.84
CA THR A 206 4.26 19.97 24.26
C THR A 206 4.72 20.89 23.13
N HIS A 207 4.40 20.57 21.87
CA HIS A 207 4.80 21.36 20.72
C HIS A 207 4.23 22.80 20.79
N PRO A 208 5.04 23.85 20.59
CA PRO A 208 4.58 25.25 20.67
C PRO A 208 3.41 25.58 19.74
N GLY A 209 3.32 24.86 18.61
CA GLY A 209 2.22 24.96 17.66
C GLY A 209 0.85 24.65 18.27
N LEU A 210 0.76 23.78 19.30
CA LEU A 210 -0.50 23.50 19.98
C LEU A 210 -1.06 24.77 20.63
N VAL A 211 -0.24 25.49 21.39
CA VAL A 211 -0.66 26.70 22.09
C VAL A 211 -1.09 27.77 21.08
N LYS A 212 -0.27 28.01 20.05
CA LYS A 212 -0.60 28.99 19.00
C LYS A 212 -1.97 28.71 18.37
N ARG A 213 -2.20 27.47 17.95
CA ARG A 213 -3.47 27.07 17.32
C ARG A 213 -4.66 27.08 18.29
N LEU A 214 -4.44 26.81 19.59
CA LEU A 214 -5.49 26.93 20.60
C LEU A 214 -5.91 28.38 20.81
N PHE A 215 -4.97 29.33 20.77
CA PHE A 215 -5.27 30.76 20.82
C PHE A 215 -6.02 31.22 19.56
N GLU A 216 -5.63 30.77 18.37
CA GLU A 216 -6.36 31.08 17.12
C GLU A 216 -7.83 30.62 17.15
N LEU A 217 -8.13 29.51 17.85
CA LEU A 217 -9.51 29.03 18.00
C LEU A 217 -10.34 29.86 18.99
N GLU A 218 -9.71 30.42 20.03
CA GLU A 218 -10.40 31.19 21.08
C GLU A 218 -10.50 32.68 20.75
N VAL A 219 -9.56 33.20 19.95
CA VAL A 219 -9.44 34.61 19.59
C VAL A 219 -9.40 34.72 18.05
N PRO A 220 -10.56 34.79 17.38
CA PRO A 220 -10.65 34.85 15.92
C PRO A 220 -9.91 36.05 15.33
N GLU A 221 -9.73 37.15 16.08
CA GLU A 221 -9.01 38.34 15.59
C GLU A 221 -7.54 38.08 15.25
N ILE A 222 -6.92 37.04 15.85
CA ILE A 222 -5.55 36.61 15.55
C ILE A 222 -5.49 35.85 14.21
N TYR A 223 -6.56 35.14 13.85
CA TYR A 223 -6.63 34.38 12.59
C TYR A 223 -6.65 35.30 11.37
N ASP A 224 -7.38 36.42 11.44
CA ASP A 224 -7.48 37.42 10.38
C ASP A 224 -6.27 38.38 10.31
N GLY A 225 -5.28 38.22 11.19
CA GLY A 225 -4.07 39.05 11.22
C GLY A 225 -4.33 40.52 11.56
N THR A 226 -5.40 40.81 12.29
CA THR A 226 -5.78 42.18 12.68
C THR A 226 -5.04 42.65 13.94
N VAL A 227 -4.36 41.74 14.64
CA VAL A 227 -3.54 41.98 15.84
C VAL A 227 -2.16 41.35 15.69
#